data_AF-A0A849HB28-F1
#
_entry.id   AF-A0A849HB28-F1
#
_cell.length_a   1.000
_cell.length_b   1.000
_cell.length_c   1.000
_cell.angle_alpha   90.00
_cell.angle_beta   90.00
_cell.angle_gamma   90.00
#
_symmetry.space_group_name_H-M   'P 1'
#
loop_
_entity.id
_entity.type
_entity.pdbx_description
1 polymer ?
#
loop_
_entity_poly.entity_id
_entity_poly.type
_entity_poly.pdbx_seq_one_letter_code
_entity_poly.pdbx_strand_id
1 'polypeptide(L)'
;MNTLEVIHLRMTGVDPATLAKNIRAAVEPSSEQIEMKIYLHERVETDLCVHLHREVDERGDQISKLGIQLASMLRRYGIVEHSVWAEALGPTDPSASPERS
;
A
#
# COMPACT_ATOMS: atom_id res chain seq x y z
N MET A 1 -6.89 3.12 13.27
CA MET A 1 -6.55 1.75 12.83
C MET A 1 -5.60 1.88 11.65
N ASN A 2 -4.47 1.17 11.67
CA ASN A 2 -3.53 1.26 10.54
C ASN A 2 -4.02 0.38 9.40
N THR A 3 -3.87 0.89 8.19
CA THR A 3 -4.21 0.16 6.97
C THR A 3 -3.01 0.11 6.04
N LEU A 4 -2.91 -1.00 5.32
CA LEU A 4 -1.97 -1.21 4.24
C LEU A 4 -2.76 -1.40 2.95
N GLU A 5 -2.56 -0.50 1.99
CA GLU A 5 -2.99 -0.76 0.62
C GLU A 5 -1.85 -1.40 -0.16
N VAL A 6 -2.19 -2.44 -0.92
CA VAL A 6 -1.26 -3.17 -1.77
C VAL A 6 -1.74 -3.05 -3.21
N ILE A 7 -0.92 -2.43 -4.05
CA ILE A 7 -1.12 -2.36 -5.50
C ILE A 7 -0.06 -3.23 -6.16
N HIS A 8 -0.47 -4.43 -6.58
CA HIS A 8 0.39 -5.34 -7.32
C HIS A 8 0.17 -5.14 -8.81
N LEU A 9 1.26 -4.95 -9.54
CA LEU A 9 1.29 -4.78 -10.98
C LEU A 9 2.15 -5.87 -11.60
N ARG A 10 1.55 -6.63 -12.53
CA ARG A 10 2.27 -7.49 -13.47
C ARG A 10 2.39 -6.78 -14.81
N MET A 11 3.61 -6.39 -15.15
CA MET A 11 3.94 -5.50 -16.26
C MET A 11 4.18 -6.24 -17.57
N THR A 12 4.03 -5.52 -18.68
CA THR A 12 4.48 -5.97 -20.01
C THR A 12 5.26 -4.87 -20.71
N GLY A 13 6.44 -5.18 -21.24
CA GLY A 13 7.19 -4.30 -22.17
C GLY A 13 7.84 -3.04 -21.56
N VAL A 14 7.75 -2.84 -20.24
CA VAL A 14 8.41 -1.73 -19.53
C VAL A 14 9.25 -2.30 -18.40
N ASP A 15 10.45 -1.74 -18.21
CA ASP A 15 11.32 -2.06 -17.07
C ASP A 15 10.70 -1.58 -15.74
N PRO A 16 10.46 -2.46 -14.76
CA PRO A 16 9.87 -2.08 -13.48
C PRO A 16 10.71 -1.08 -12.68
N ALA A 17 12.03 -1.11 -12.78
CA ALA A 17 12.88 -0.17 -12.05
C ALA A 17 12.69 1.27 -12.55
N THR A 18 12.55 1.44 -13.86
CA THR A 18 12.22 2.72 -14.49
C THR A 18 10.83 3.19 -14.06
N LEU A 19 9.82 2.32 -14.07
CA LEU A 19 8.48 2.68 -13.62
C LEU A 19 8.46 3.06 -12.13
N ALA A 20 9.18 2.34 -11.27
CA ALA A 20 9.28 2.65 -9.85
C ALA A 20 9.84 4.05 -9.59
N LYS A 21 10.85 4.48 -10.36
CA LYS A 21 11.39 5.85 -10.30
C LYS A 21 10.33 6.88 -10.71
N ASN A 22 9.58 6.61 -11.77
CA ASN A 22 8.52 7.50 -12.25
C ASN A 22 7.38 7.64 -11.24
N ILE A 23 6.96 6.54 -10.60
CA ILE A 23 5.95 6.56 -9.54
C ILE A 23 6.44 7.43 -8.38
N ARG A 24 7.68 7.24 -7.91
CA ARG A 24 8.25 8.04 -6.81
C ARG A 24 8.33 9.53 -7.15
N ALA A 25 8.62 9.88 -8.39
CA ALA A 25 8.67 11.27 -8.83
C ALA A 25 7.28 11.90 -8.98
N ALA A 26 6.27 11.13 -9.37
CA ALA A 26 4.90 11.60 -9.55
C ALA A 26 4.15 11.75 -8.22
N VAL A 27 4.52 10.96 -7.22
CA VAL A 27 3.99 11.06 -5.86
C VAL A 27 4.89 12.03 -5.08
N GLU A 28 4.70 13.32 -5.30
CA GLU A 28 5.16 14.36 -4.37
C GLU A 28 4.54 14.13 -2.97
N PRO A 29 5.11 14.68 -1.89
CA PRO A 29 4.54 14.55 -0.55
C PRO A 29 3.15 15.21 -0.52
N SER A 30 2.14 14.41 -0.83
CA SER A 30 0.74 14.79 -0.73
C SER A 30 0.42 15.07 0.73
N SER A 31 -0.55 15.95 0.99
CA SER A 31 -1.01 16.30 2.33
C SER A 31 -1.60 15.13 3.13
N GLU A 32 -1.72 13.94 2.54
CA GLU A 32 -2.10 12.72 3.23
C GLU A 32 -0.85 12.10 3.86
N GLN A 33 -0.91 11.83 5.17
CA GLN A 33 0.15 11.19 5.95
C GLN A 33 0.26 9.71 5.57
N ILE A 34 0.66 9.44 4.32
CA ILE A 34 0.80 8.12 3.71
C ILE A 34 2.27 7.84 3.47
N GLU A 35 2.77 6.76 4.05
CA GLU A 35 4.11 6.26 3.75
C GLU A 35 4.02 5.28 2.57
N MET A 36 4.66 5.63 1.45
CA MET A 36 4.72 4.78 0.25
C MET A 36 6.04 4.01 0.17
N LYS A 37 5.94 2.70 -0.06
CA LYS A 37 7.08 1.82 -0.38
C LYS A 37 6.83 1.10 -1.70
N ILE A 38 7.89 0.95 -2.51
CA ILE A 38 7.83 0.22 -3.79
C ILE A 38 8.80 -0.94 -3.74
N TYR A 39 8.32 -2.12 -4.11
CA TYR A 39 9.04 -3.38 -4.13
C TYR A 39 9.08 -3.92 -5.56
N LEU A 40 10.22 -4.48 -5.93
CA LEU A 40 10.36 -5.27 -7.15
C LEU A 40 10.39 -6.74 -6.74
N HIS A 41 9.72 -7.60 -7.50
CA HIS A 41 9.72 -9.03 -7.19
C HIS A 41 11.10 -9.63 -7.51
N GLU A 42 11.74 -10.27 -6.53
CA GLU A 42 13.13 -10.77 -6.64
C GLU A 42 13.34 -11.75 -7.81
N ARG A 43 12.33 -12.56 -8.13
CA ARG A 43 12.41 -13.62 -9.15
C ARG A 43 11.57 -13.39 -10.40
N VAL A 44 10.74 -12.34 -10.41
CA VAL A 44 9.76 -12.10 -11.49
C VAL A 44 10.00 -10.67 -11.95
N GLU A 45 10.83 -10.53 -12.98
CA GLU A 45 11.31 -9.24 -13.48
C GLU A 45 10.21 -8.35 -14.07
N THR A 46 8.98 -8.82 -14.13
CA THR A 46 7.80 -8.06 -14.57
C THR A 46 6.89 -7.63 -13.43
N ASP A 47 7.14 -8.05 -12.20
CA ASP A 47 6.24 -7.82 -11.08
C ASP A 47 6.77 -6.69 -10.18
N LEU A 48 5.91 -5.71 -9.93
CA LEU A 48 6.14 -4.56 -9.06
C LEU A 48 4.99 -4.47 -8.06
N CYS A 49 5.30 -4.14 -6.82
CA CYS A 49 4.32 -3.92 -5.78
C CYS A 49 4.49 -2.53 -5.14
N VAL A 50 3.39 -1.82 -4.93
CA VAL A 50 3.35 -0.56 -4.18
C VAL A 50 2.58 -0.79 -2.89
N HIS A 51 3.19 -0.44 -1.77
CA HIS A 51 2.57 -0.42 -0.45
C HIS A 51 2.29 1.02 -0.06
N LEU A 52 1.06 1.30 0.35
CA LEU A 52 0.66 2.58 0.96
C LEU A 52 0.25 2.31 2.41
N HIS A 53 1.07 2.76 3.35
CA HIS A 53 0.79 2.66 4.77
C HIS A 53 0.10 3.95 5.23
N ARG A 54 -1.03 3.81 5.92
CA ARG A 54 -1.83 4.92 6.40
C ARG A 54 -2.29 4.67 7.83
N GLU A 55 -2.19 5.70 8.67
CA GLU A 55 -2.90 5.77 9.94
C GLU A 55 -4.28 6.38 9.66
N VAL A 56 -5.36 5.60 9.80
CA VAL A 56 -6.72 6.08 9.56
C VAL A 56 -7.41 6.35 10.88
N ASP A 57 -7.92 7.56 11.05
CA ASP A 57 -8.95 7.86 12.07
C ASP A 57 -10.25 7.12 11.69
N GLU A 58 -11.02 6.70 12.70
CA GLU A 58 -12.13 5.72 12.64
C GLU A 58 -13.25 5.96 11.61
N ARG A 59 -13.17 7.02 10.78
CA ARG A 59 -14.16 7.43 9.78
C ARG A 59 -13.60 7.62 8.35
N GLY A 60 -12.34 7.28 8.10
CA GLY A 60 -11.73 7.46 6.77
C GLY A 60 -12.21 6.45 5.73
N ASP A 61 -12.19 6.84 4.45
CA ASP A 61 -12.37 5.90 3.33
C ASP A 61 -11.33 4.77 3.42
N GLN A 62 -11.77 3.54 3.23
CA GLN A 62 -10.91 2.35 3.29
C GLN A 62 -9.80 2.37 2.22
N ILE A 63 -10.03 3.08 1.10
CA ILE A 63 -9.07 3.21 0.00
C ILE A 63 -8.67 4.69 -0.13
N SER A 64 -7.37 4.97 -0.23
CA SER A 64 -6.86 6.31 -0.48
C SER A 64 -7.15 6.82 -1.89
N LYS A 65 -7.31 8.15 -2.02
CA LYS A 65 -7.37 8.80 -3.34
C LYS A 65 -6.11 8.51 -4.14
N LEU A 66 -4.95 8.56 -3.48
CA LEU A 66 -3.67 8.19 -4.06
C LEU A 66 -3.67 6.74 -4.58
N GLY A 67 -4.17 5.79 -3.79
CA GLY A 67 -4.26 4.38 -4.17
C GLY A 67 -5.14 4.16 -5.39
N ILE A 68 -6.33 4.79 -5.44
CA ILE A 68 -7.23 4.74 -6.60
C ILE A 68 -6.56 5.32 -7.85
N GLN A 69 -5.90 6.47 -7.71
CA GLN A 69 -5.21 7.15 -8.81
C GLN A 69 -4.04 6.32 -9.34
N LEU A 70 -3.20 5.78 -8.45
CA LEU A 70 -2.09 4.91 -8.80
C LEU A 70 -2.58 3.64 -9.49
N ALA A 71 -3.55 2.93 -8.91
CA ALA A 71 -4.08 1.71 -9.51
C ALA A 71 -4.65 1.97 -10.92
N SER A 72 -5.36 3.08 -11.10
CA SER A 72 -5.91 3.48 -12.41
C SER A 72 -4.82 3.82 -13.42
N MET A 73 -3.80 4.58 -13.01
CA MET A 73 -2.65 4.93 -13.85
C MET A 73 -1.87 3.68 -14.26
N LEU A 74 -1.67 2.74 -13.33
CA LEU A 74 -0.81 1.57 -13.55
C LEU A 74 -1.42 0.53 -14.51
N ARG A 75 -2.74 0.53 -14.71
CA ARG A 75 -3.43 -0.36 -15.67
C ARG A 75 -2.92 -0.22 -17.11
N ARG A 76 -2.32 0.92 -17.48
CA ARG A 76 -1.73 1.08 -18.82
C ARG A 76 -0.43 0.27 -19.03
N TYR A 77 0.19 -0.19 -17.95
CA TYR A 77 1.47 -0.91 -17.97
C TYR A 77 1.29 -2.43 -17.81
N GLY A 78 0.09 -2.90 -17.46
CA GLY A 78 -0.20 -4.32 -17.28
C GLY A 78 -1.42 -4.59 -16.40
N ILE A 79 -1.45 -5.78 -15.80
CA ILE A 79 -2.54 -6.24 -14.93
C ILE A 79 -2.31 -5.69 -13.53
N VAL A 80 -3.32 -5.00 -12.98
CA VAL A 80 -3.28 -4.40 -11.64
C VAL A 80 -4.26 -5.11 -10.72
N GLU A 81 -3.77 -5.54 -9.56
CA GLU A 81 -4.55 -5.95 -8.40
C GLU A 81 -4.38 -4.89 -7.30
N HIS A 82 -5.49 -4.42 -6.73
CA HIS A 82 -5.48 -3.43 -5.66
C HIS A 82 -6.31 -3.96 -4.50
N SER A 83 -5.68 -4.13 -3.34
CA SER A 83 -6.30 -4.64 -2.12
C SER A 83 -5.99 -3.72 -0.93
N VAL A 84 -6.86 -3.78 0.08
CA VAL A 84 -6.71 -3.04 1.34
C VAL A 84 -6.74 -4.02 2.49
N TRP A 85 -5.81 -3.84 3.41
CA TRP A 85 -5.60 -4.66 4.58
C TRP A 85 -5.68 -3.79 5.82
N ALA A 86 -6.46 -4.21 6.81
CA ALA A 86 -6.40 -3.63 8.14
C ALA A 86 -5.27 -4.32 8.93
N GLU A 87 -4.52 -3.55 9.71
CA GLU A 87 -3.61 -4.11 10.69
C GLU A 87 -4.42 -4.96 11.68
N ALA A 88 -4.01 -6.21 11.86
CA ALA A 88 -4.57 -7.03 12.91
C ALA A 88 -4.17 -6.41 14.24
N LEU A 89 -5.15 -5.91 15.01
CA LEU A 89 -4.94 -5.67 16.43
C LEU A 89 -4.40 -7.00 16.99
N GLY A 90 -3.17 -7.00 17.49
CA GLY A 90 -2.62 -8.18 18.18
C GLY A 90 -3.60 -8.63 19.26
N PRO A 91 -3.57 -9.90 19.70
CA PRO A 91 -4.45 -10.35 20.77
C PRO A 91 -4.29 -9.37 21.93
N THR A 92 -5.36 -8.63 22.25
CA THR A 92 -5.46 -7.87 23.48
C THR A 92 -5.28 -8.90 24.57
N ASP A 93 -4.11 -8.92 25.19
CA ASP A 93 -3.79 -9.89 26.22
C ASP A 93 -4.86 -9.79 27.32
N PRO A 94 -5.75 -10.80 27.46
CA PRO A 94 -6.77 -10.78 28.50
C PRO A 94 -6.17 -11.05 29.89
N SER A 95 -4.84 -11.27 30.00
CA SER A 95 -4.14 -11.49 31.26
C SER A 95 -3.91 -10.23 32.08
N ALA A 96 -4.20 -9.03 31.56
CA ALA A 96 -4.23 -7.81 32.37
C ALA A 96 -5.55 -7.70 33.17
N SER A 97 -5.88 -8.73 33.95
CA SER A 97 -6.81 -8.55 35.07
C SER A 97 -6.07 -7.79 36.17
N PRO A 98 -6.62 -6.69 36.71
CA PRO A 98 -6.03 -6.08 37.88
C PRO A 98 -6.22 -7.06 39.04
N GLU A 99 -5.13 -7.60 39.56
CA GLU A 99 -5.14 -8.26 40.85
C GLU A 99 -5.71 -7.27 41.87
N ARG A 100 -6.98 -7.47 42.24
CA ARG A 100 -7.55 -6.90 43.45
C ARG A 100 -6.93 -7.65 44.62
N SER A 101 -6.09 -6.99 45.38
CA SER A 101 -5.92 -7.20 46.83
C SER A 101 -5.38 -5.94 47.47
#